data_AF-A0A8T1SIB7-F1
#
_entry.id   AF-A0A8T1SIB7-F1
#
_cell.length_a   1.000
_cell.length_b   1.000
_cell.length_c   1.000
_cell.angle_alpha   90.00
_cell.angle_beta   90.00
_cell.angle_gamma   90.00
#
_symmetry.space_group_name_H-M   'P 1'
#
loop_
_entity.id
_entity.type
_entity.pdbx_description
1 polymer ?
#
loop_
_entity_poly.entity_id
_entity_poly.type
_entity_poly.pdbx_seq_one_letter_code
_entity_poly.pdbx_strand_id
1 'polypeptide(L)'
;LFYRDITGKDDTIGDGKEYDAFVSYLKDSISTNVEERKFALEILPRTLEDHFGYKLCIFERDVSPGGAAVDDVHTFIDKSRRLIIILSQNYISDRVMYELETGLHKALVERKIKIIVIEYR
;
A
#
# COMPACT_ATOMS: atom_id res chain seq x y z
N LEU A 1 -12.54 -8.25 -6.32
CA LEU A 1 -13.14 -8.56 -7.64
C LEU A 1 -14.67 -8.66 -7.65
N PHE A 2 -15.39 -8.73 -6.52
CA PHE A 2 -16.86 -8.64 -6.51
C PHE A 2 -17.41 -7.40 -7.24
N TYR A 3 -16.76 -6.24 -7.10
CA TYR A 3 -17.17 -5.03 -7.83
C TYR A 3 -16.95 -5.13 -9.36
N ARG A 4 -15.95 -5.90 -9.82
CA ARG A 4 -15.65 -6.11 -11.25
C ARG A 4 -16.70 -7.00 -11.94
N ASP A 5 -17.15 -8.04 -11.25
CA ASP A 5 -18.21 -8.93 -11.75
C ASP A 5 -19.58 -8.24 -11.74
N ILE A 6 -19.81 -7.31 -10.82
CA ILE A 6 -21.08 -6.57 -10.72
C ILE A 6 -21.17 -5.43 -11.76
N THR A 7 -20.07 -4.71 -12.05
CA THR A 7 -20.12 -3.55 -12.96
C THR A 7 -19.79 -3.86 -14.41
N GLY A 8 -19.27 -5.07 -14.73
CA GLY A 8 -18.99 -5.52 -16.10
C GLY A 8 -17.95 -4.70 -16.86
N LYS A 9 -17.29 -3.75 -16.20
CA LYS A 9 -16.26 -2.89 -16.76
C LYS A 9 -14.97 -3.15 -16.00
N ASP A 10 -14.11 -3.97 -16.59
CA ASP A 10 -12.73 -4.06 -16.11
C ASP A 10 -11.94 -2.86 -16.64
N ASP A 11 -12.19 -1.70 -16.04
CA ASP A 11 -11.48 -0.44 -16.34
C ASP A 11 -9.96 -0.54 -16.04
N THR A 12 -9.49 -1.67 -15.51
CA THR A 12 -8.07 -1.95 -15.25
C THR A 12 -7.32 -2.46 -16.47
N ILE A 13 -8.02 -2.97 -17.49
CA ILE A 13 -7.40 -3.48 -18.71
C ILE A 13 -6.87 -2.31 -19.54
N GLY A 14 -5.54 -2.19 -19.60
CA GLY A 14 -4.85 -1.20 -20.45
C GLY A 14 -4.46 0.10 -19.77
N ASP A 15 -4.65 0.25 -18.44
CA ASP A 15 -4.21 1.44 -17.70
C ASP A 15 -2.71 1.45 -17.35
N GLY A 16 -1.99 0.38 -17.70
CA GLY A 16 -0.55 0.23 -17.46
C GLY A 16 -0.17 0.00 -16.00
N LYS A 17 -1.15 -0.24 -15.10
CA LYS A 17 -0.90 -0.47 -13.68
C LYS A 17 -0.70 -1.95 -13.38
N GLU A 18 0.35 -2.25 -12.62
CA GLU A 18 0.72 -3.61 -12.24
C GLU A 18 0.02 -4.08 -10.97
N TYR A 19 -0.38 -3.16 -10.09
CA TYR A 19 -0.97 -3.44 -8.79
C TYR A 19 -2.30 -2.70 -8.60
N ASP A 20 -3.23 -3.34 -7.91
CA ASP A 20 -4.50 -2.72 -7.52
C ASP A 20 -4.30 -1.73 -6.39
N ALA A 21 -3.38 -2.02 -5.46
CA ALA A 21 -2.98 -1.08 -4.45
C ALA A 21 -1.53 -1.27 -3.99
N PHE A 22 -0.88 -0.16 -3.67
CA PHE A 22 0.30 -0.12 -2.81
C PHE A 22 -0.16 0.00 -1.36
N VAL A 23 0.36 -0.84 -0.46
CA VAL A 23 0.03 -0.83 0.96
C VAL A 23 1.21 -0.26 1.75
N SER A 24 0.94 0.81 2.48
CA SER A 24 1.86 1.43 3.41
C SER A 24 1.34 1.30 4.84
N TYR A 25 2.21 0.89 5.75
CA TYR A 25 1.98 0.93 7.18
C TYR A 25 3.27 1.40 7.86
N LEU A 26 3.15 2.05 9.00
CA LEU A 26 4.33 2.52 9.72
C LEU A 26 4.87 1.43 10.63
N LYS A 27 6.19 1.26 10.55
CA LYS A 27 6.98 0.48 11.47
C LYS A 27 7.54 1.44 12.53
N ASP A 28 6.86 1.56 13.66
CA ASP A 28 7.51 2.23 14.79
C ASP A 28 8.57 1.27 15.38
N SER A 29 9.82 1.70 15.35
CA SER A 29 10.98 0.97 15.87
C SER A 29 10.92 0.70 17.38
N ILE A 30 10.02 1.36 18.12
CA ILE A 30 9.95 1.25 19.58
C ILE A 30 8.81 0.32 20.05
N SER A 31 7.70 0.24 19.31
CA SER A 31 6.60 -0.70 19.61
C SER A 31 5.61 -0.80 18.46
N THR A 32 6.03 -1.30 17.29
CA THR A 32 5.02 -1.76 16.31
C THR A 32 4.22 -2.86 16.99
N ASN A 33 2.93 -2.61 17.26
CA ASN A 33 2.06 -3.60 17.87
C ASN A 33 2.09 -4.85 16.97
N VAL A 34 2.37 -6.02 17.55
CA VAL A 34 2.47 -7.28 16.80
C VAL A 34 1.21 -7.52 15.98
N GLU A 35 0.05 -7.10 16.50
CA GLU A 35 -1.23 -7.23 15.82
C GLU A 35 -1.40 -6.24 14.65
N GLU A 36 -0.84 -5.03 14.71
CA GLU A 36 -0.83 -4.08 13.59
C GLU A 36 -0.02 -4.63 12.42
N ARG A 37 1.18 -5.14 12.72
CA ARG A 37 2.04 -5.75 11.71
C ARG A 37 1.38 -6.98 11.09
N LYS A 38 0.78 -7.83 11.92
CA LYS A 38 0.03 -9.01 11.47
C LYS A 38 -1.17 -8.61 10.61
N PHE A 39 -1.86 -7.52 10.96
CA PHE A 39 -2.93 -6.99 10.12
C PHE A 39 -2.42 -6.56 8.75
N ALA A 40 -1.36 -5.75 8.71
CA ALA A 40 -0.81 -5.20 7.46
C ALA A 40 -0.16 -6.24 6.55
N LEU A 41 0.55 -7.22 7.11
CA LEU A 41 1.33 -8.20 6.35
C LEU A 41 0.60 -9.52 6.09
N GLU A 42 -0.40 -9.87 6.90
CA GLU A 42 -1.09 -11.16 6.78
C GLU A 42 -2.59 -11.02 6.60
N ILE A 43 -3.30 -10.34 7.51
CA ILE A 43 -4.76 -10.36 7.51
C ILE A 43 -5.31 -9.60 6.30
N LEU A 44 -4.88 -8.36 6.10
CA LEU A 44 -5.32 -7.53 4.99
C LEU A 44 -4.93 -8.15 3.64
N PRO A 45 -3.68 -8.58 3.42
CA PRO A 45 -3.30 -9.21 2.16
C PRO A 45 -4.04 -10.52 1.89
N ARG A 46 -4.10 -11.46 2.84
CA ARG A 46 -4.87 -12.71 2.67
C ARG A 46 -6.34 -12.43 2.37
N THR A 47 -6.92 -11.42 3.00
CA THR A 47 -8.31 -11.05 2.72
C THR A 47 -8.45 -10.56 1.27
N LEU A 48 -7.67 -9.56 0.88
CA LEU A 48 -7.80 -8.91 -0.43
C LEU A 48 -7.30 -9.78 -1.60
N GLU A 49 -6.20 -10.50 -1.42
CA GLU A 49 -5.58 -11.36 -2.43
C GLU A 49 -6.37 -12.66 -2.58
N ASP A 50 -6.62 -13.41 -1.48
CA ASP A 50 -7.23 -14.74 -1.57
C ASP A 50 -8.75 -14.69 -1.79
N HIS A 51 -9.45 -13.83 -1.06
CA HIS A 51 -10.92 -13.80 -1.10
C HIS A 51 -11.47 -12.86 -2.17
N PHE A 52 -10.70 -11.83 -2.53
CA PHE A 52 -11.15 -10.81 -3.47
C PHE A 52 -10.28 -10.72 -4.73
N GLY A 53 -9.19 -11.48 -4.86
CA GLY A 53 -8.37 -11.52 -6.08
C GLY A 53 -7.68 -10.20 -6.44
N TYR A 54 -7.43 -9.33 -5.46
CA TYR A 54 -6.63 -8.12 -5.66
C TYR A 54 -5.15 -8.45 -5.71
N LYS A 55 -4.39 -7.66 -6.47
CA LYS A 55 -2.93 -7.73 -6.49
C LYS A 55 -2.35 -6.55 -5.71
N LEU A 56 -1.75 -6.82 -4.55
CA LEU A 56 -1.16 -5.80 -3.69
C LEU A 56 0.36 -5.73 -3.88
N CYS A 57 0.91 -4.52 -3.75
CA CYS A 57 2.33 -4.30 -3.50
C CYS A 57 2.50 -3.83 -2.05
N ILE A 58 3.31 -4.54 -1.28
CA ILE A 58 3.52 -4.26 0.14
C ILE A 58 4.99 -3.97 0.38
N PHE A 59 5.28 -2.78 0.90
CA PHE A 59 6.64 -2.26 1.05
C PHE A 59 7.61 -3.26 1.70
N GLU A 60 7.32 -3.81 2.89
CA GLU A 60 8.25 -4.73 3.57
C GLU A 60 8.32 -6.15 2.98
N ARG A 61 7.32 -6.57 2.20
CA ARG A 61 7.26 -7.92 1.62
C ARG A 61 7.94 -7.95 0.25
N ASP A 62 7.65 -6.93 -0.56
CA ASP A 62 7.92 -6.93 -1.99
C ASP A 62 9.12 -6.03 -2.36
N VAL A 63 9.57 -5.15 -1.44
CA VAL A 63 10.74 -4.27 -1.61
C VAL A 63 11.88 -4.76 -0.69
N SER A 64 12.61 -5.80 -1.12
CA SER A 64 13.71 -6.37 -0.32
C SER A 64 14.97 -5.48 -0.34
N PRO A 65 15.62 -5.24 0.81
CA PRO A 65 16.89 -4.53 0.87
C PRO A 65 18.03 -5.47 0.42
N GLY A 66 18.53 -5.28 -0.80
CA GLY A 66 19.76 -5.95 -1.27
C GLY A 66 19.71 -6.63 -2.63
N GLY A 67 18.58 -6.64 -3.33
CA GLY A 67 18.46 -7.31 -4.62
C GLY A 67 17.98 -6.39 -5.75
N ALA A 68 18.92 -5.79 -6.48
CA ALA A 68 18.79 -5.35 -7.88
C ALA A 68 17.50 -4.63 -8.35
N ALA A 69 16.75 -3.96 -7.48
CA ALA A 69 15.67 -3.06 -7.87
C ALA A 69 16.09 -1.62 -7.54
N VAL A 70 16.42 -0.88 -8.60
CA VAL A 70 16.68 0.57 -8.59
C VAL A 70 15.37 1.37 -8.42
N ASP A 71 14.23 0.67 -8.30
CA ASP A 71 12.90 1.24 -8.17
C ASP A 71 12.66 1.68 -6.72
N ASP A 72 12.48 2.99 -6.53
CA ASP A 72 12.09 3.61 -5.27
C ASP A 72 10.60 3.37 -4.94
N VAL A 73 10.19 3.73 -3.71
CA VAL A 73 8.78 3.70 -3.27
C VAL A 73 7.85 4.42 -4.25
N HIS A 74 8.32 5.50 -4.88
CA HIS A 74 7.55 6.25 -5.85
C HIS A 74 7.18 5.41 -7.07
N THR A 75 8.10 4.58 -7.56
CA THR A 75 7.86 3.71 -8.72
C THR A 75 6.77 2.68 -8.42
N PHE A 76 6.76 2.10 -7.22
CA PHE A 76 5.70 1.17 -6.82
C PHE A 76 4.34 1.84 -6.61
N ILE A 77 4.32 3.08 -6.12
CA ILE A 77 3.11 3.92 -6.06
C ILE A 77 2.61 4.21 -7.48
N ASP A 78 3.49 4.56 -8.41
CA ASP A 78 3.14 4.86 -9.80
C ASP A 78 2.66 3.62 -10.56
N LYS A 79 3.14 2.42 -10.21
CA LYS A 79 2.63 1.15 -10.73
C LYS A 79 1.29 0.71 -10.10
N SER A 80 0.78 1.45 -9.12
CA SER A 80 -0.43 1.12 -8.36
C SER A 80 -1.64 1.98 -8.74
N ARG A 81 -2.86 1.41 -8.65
CA ARG A 81 -4.13 2.11 -8.88
C ARG A 81 -4.64 2.86 -7.65
N ARG A 82 -4.30 2.37 -6.46
CA ARG A 82 -4.66 2.93 -5.16
C ARG A 82 -3.47 2.91 -4.22
N LEU A 83 -3.51 3.77 -3.22
CA LEU A 83 -2.59 3.78 -2.10
C LEU A 83 -3.39 3.52 -0.83
N ILE A 84 -3.12 2.42 -0.15
CA ILE A 84 -3.71 2.08 1.14
C ILE A 84 -2.74 2.49 2.24
N ILE A 85 -3.20 3.30 3.19
CA ILE A 85 -2.43 3.71 4.36
C ILE A 85 -3.10 3.13 5.59
N ILE A 86 -2.38 2.29 6.33
CA ILE A 86 -2.82 1.76 7.62
C ILE A 86 -2.32 2.72 8.70
N LEU A 87 -3.23 3.50 9.27
CA LEU A 87 -2.97 4.41 10.39
C LEU A 87 -3.21 3.65 11.69
N SER A 88 -2.18 3.56 12.53
CA SER A 88 -2.34 3.15 13.93
C SER A 88 -2.08 4.33 14.87
N GLN A 89 -2.39 4.14 16.15
CA GLN A 89 -2.26 5.21 17.16
C GLN A 89 -0.84 5.77 17.29
N ASN A 90 0.17 5.01 16.85
CA ASN A 90 1.57 5.41 16.85
C ASN A 90 2.05 5.90 15.47
N TYR A 91 1.15 6.32 14.58
CA TYR A 91 1.51 6.74 13.22
C TYR A 91 2.41 8.01 13.18
N ILE A 92 2.63 8.71 14.29
CA ILE A 92 3.36 9.99 14.33
C ILE A 92 4.71 9.84 15.06
N SER A 93 5.57 8.91 14.58
CA SER A 93 6.89 8.63 15.18
C SER A 93 7.99 8.61 14.11
N ASP A 94 8.95 9.53 14.26
CA ASP A 94 9.83 10.11 13.23
C ASP A 94 11.00 9.22 12.78
N ARG A 95 10.97 8.83 11.49
CA ARG A 95 12.11 8.75 10.53
C ARG A 95 11.73 8.04 9.23
N VAL A 96 10.92 6.97 9.31
CA VAL A 96 10.31 6.29 8.16
C VAL A 96 9.30 7.21 7.46
N MET A 97 8.78 8.19 8.21
CA MET A 97 7.94 9.25 7.70
C MET A 97 8.59 10.06 6.59
N TYR A 98 9.90 10.33 6.54
CA TYR A 98 10.42 11.28 5.52
C TYR A 98 10.39 10.76 4.08
N GLU A 99 10.91 9.55 3.81
CA GLU A 99 10.90 8.98 2.45
C GLU A 99 9.47 8.68 2.00
N LEU A 100 8.67 8.13 2.91
CA LEU A 100 7.26 7.89 2.67
C LEU A 100 6.49 9.20 2.54
N GLU A 101 6.77 10.24 3.33
CA GLU A 101 6.14 11.58 3.26
C GLU A 101 6.46 12.24 1.94
N THR A 102 7.68 12.17 1.42
CA THR A 102 7.97 12.78 0.11
C THR A 102 7.19 12.06 -1.00
N GLY A 103 7.06 10.73 -0.93
CA GLY A 103 6.20 9.92 -1.80
C GLY A 103 4.72 10.22 -1.68
N LEU A 104 4.22 10.22 -0.44
CA LEU A 104 2.84 10.50 -0.09
C LEU A 104 2.47 11.94 -0.42
N HIS A 105 3.31 12.90 -0.09
CA HIS A 105 3.13 14.33 -0.35
C HIS A 105 3.08 14.57 -1.86
N LYS A 106 3.99 13.97 -2.64
CA LYS A 106 3.93 14.05 -4.10
C LYS A 106 2.63 13.42 -4.65
N ALA A 107 2.26 12.24 -4.17
CA ALA A 107 1.03 11.55 -4.57
C ALA A 107 -0.25 12.34 -4.21
N LEU A 108 -0.28 12.94 -3.02
CA LEU A 108 -1.37 13.77 -2.49
C LEU A 108 -1.48 15.11 -3.22
N VAL A 109 -0.35 15.79 -3.44
CA VAL A 109 -0.29 17.10 -4.10
C VAL A 109 -0.57 16.98 -5.58
N GLU A 110 0.00 15.99 -6.26
CA GLU A 110 -0.22 15.77 -7.69
C GLU A 110 -1.58 15.11 -7.99
N ARG A 111 -2.30 14.63 -6.96
CA ARG A 111 -3.60 13.93 -7.05
C ARG A 111 -3.65 12.79 -8.07
N LYS A 112 -2.49 12.19 -8.37
CA LYS A 112 -2.35 11.15 -9.39
C LYS A 112 -2.92 9.80 -8.95
N ILE A 113 -3.04 9.57 -7.64
CA ILE A 113 -3.53 8.31 -7.07
C ILE A 113 -4.57 8.59 -5.99
N LYS A 114 -5.62 7.76 -5.96
CA LYS A 114 -6.64 7.82 -4.92
C LYS A 114 -6.16 7.05 -3.69
N ILE A 115 -6.34 7.65 -2.52
CA ILE A 115 -5.87 7.11 -1.24
C ILE A 115 -7.04 6.51 -0.48
N ILE A 116 -6.79 5.37 0.14
CA ILE A 116 -7.68 4.68 1.07
C ILE A 116 -6.96 4.65 2.42
N VAL A 117 -7.62 5.17 3.44
CA VAL A 117 -7.08 5.20 4.80
C VAL A 117 -7.82 4.16 5.63
N ILE A 118 -7.07 3.29 6.30
CA ILE A 118 -7.59 2.29 7.24
C ILE A 118 -7.07 2.68 8.62
N GLU A 119 -7.99 3.06 9.51
CA GLU A 119 -7.67 3.28 10.91
C GLU A 119 -7.71 1.93 11.64
N TYR A 120 -6.57 1.51 12.18
CA TYR A 120 -6.47 0.32 13.03
C TYR A 120 -6.59 0.72 14.50
N ARG A 121 -7.53 0.10 15.22
CA ARG A 121 -7.86 0.37 16.63
C ARG A 121 -7.83 -0.91 17.44
#